data_AF-A0A353MA36-F1
#
_entry.id   AF-A0A353MA36-F1
#
_cell.length_a   1.000
_cell.length_b   1.000
_cell.length_c   1.000
_cell.angle_alpha   90.00
_cell.angle_beta   90.00
_cell.angle_gamma   90.00
#
_symmetry.space_group_name_H-M   'P 1'
#
loop_
_entity.id
_entity.type
_entity.pdbx_description
1 polymer ?
#
loop_
_entity_poly.entity_id
_entity_poly.type
_entity_poly.pdbx_seq_one_letter_code
_entity_poly.pdbx_strand_id
1 'polypeptide(L)'
;MKKLATAAALIVVLAAAQAMAVSAGKSVEWNTSMGKVTFKGDDHAGKGLKCNECHSKIFKMKKGSTVMKMADINAGKFCGACHDGKRAFKSAGNCAKCHKK
;
A
#
# COMPACT_ATOMS: atom_id res chain seq x y z
N MET A 1 33.67 -26.04 46.41
CA MET A 1 33.23 -24.66 46.06
C MET A 1 34.23 -24.05 45.11
N LYS A 2 33.94 -24.02 43.80
CA LYS A 2 34.46 -23.05 42.81
C LYS A 2 33.78 -23.37 41.48
N LYS A 3 33.01 -22.38 41.03
CA LYS A 3 32.10 -22.39 39.89
C LYS A 3 32.92 -22.33 38.60
N LEU A 4 32.56 -23.10 37.59
CA LEU A 4 32.91 -22.85 36.18
C LEU A 4 31.79 -23.43 35.32
N ALA A 5 30.71 -22.69 35.20
CA ALA A 5 29.71 -22.90 34.15
C ALA A 5 30.21 -22.13 32.93
N THR A 6 30.72 -22.86 31.94
CA THR A 6 31.15 -22.35 30.65
C THR A 6 29.95 -21.77 29.91
N ALA A 7 30.09 -20.52 29.50
CA ALA A 7 29.07 -19.73 28.82
C ALA A 7 28.70 -20.35 27.46
N ALA A 8 27.43 -20.69 27.30
CA ALA A 8 26.85 -20.95 25.98
C ALA A 8 26.74 -19.61 25.24
N ALA A 9 27.64 -19.37 24.29
CA ALA A 9 27.53 -18.27 23.35
C ALA A 9 26.35 -18.53 22.40
N LEU A 10 25.16 -18.08 22.80
CA LEU A 10 23.99 -17.95 21.93
C LEU A 10 24.28 -16.82 20.93
N ILE A 11 24.85 -17.18 19.79
CA ILE A 11 24.91 -16.31 18.61
C ILE A 11 23.47 -16.18 18.11
N VAL A 12 22.75 -15.19 18.63
CA VAL A 12 21.47 -14.77 18.09
C VAL A 12 21.76 -14.04 16.79
N VAL A 13 21.74 -14.77 15.68
CA VAL A 13 21.67 -14.17 14.35
C VAL A 13 20.27 -13.57 14.23
N LEU A 14 20.13 -12.31 14.65
CA LEU A 14 18.99 -11.48 14.31
C LEU A 14 19.07 -11.24 12.79
N ALA A 15 18.53 -12.17 12.01
CA ALA A 15 18.17 -11.90 10.63
C ALA A 15 17.10 -10.81 10.68
N ALA A 16 17.53 -9.56 10.59
CA ALA A 16 16.65 -8.44 10.37
C ALA A 16 15.91 -8.72 9.06
N ALA A 17 14.71 -9.27 9.18
CA ALA A 17 13.74 -9.31 8.11
C ALA A 17 13.43 -7.85 7.78
N GLN A 18 14.19 -7.29 6.86
CA GLN A 18 13.92 -5.98 6.29
C GLN A 18 12.60 -6.12 5.52
N ALA A 19 11.50 -5.90 6.23
CA ALA A 19 10.22 -5.59 5.64
C ALA A 19 10.41 -4.26 4.89
N MET A 20 10.86 -4.38 3.65
CA MET A 20 11.00 -3.25 2.74
C MET A 20 9.60 -2.69 2.49
N ALA A 21 9.21 -1.74 3.33
CA ALA A 21 8.16 -0.78 3.04
C ALA A 21 8.44 -0.19 1.65
N VAL A 22 7.39 -0.07 0.84
CA VAL A 22 7.48 0.52 -0.50
C VAL A 22 7.98 1.96 -0.32
N SER A 23 9.26 2.20 -0.63
CA SER A 23 9.94 3.49 -0.56
C SER A 23 9.27 4.56 -1.42
N ALA A 24 9.49 5.84 -1.09
CA ALA A 24 9.06 6.99 -1.89
C ALA A 24 9.50 6.85 -3.37
N GLY A 25 8.70 7.35 -4.31
CA GLY A 25 8.94 7.21 -5.76
C GLY A 25 8.49 5.90 -6.40
N LYS A 26 7.82 5.00 -5.65
CA LYS A 26 7.31 3.74 -6.20
C LYS A 26 5.86 3.87 -6.69
N SER A 27 5.60 3.26 -7.85
CA SER A 27 4.27 3.11 -8.40
C SER A 27 3.77 1.67 -8.26
N VAL A 28 2.45 1.53 -8.23
CA VAL A 28 1.77 0.24 -8.36
C VAL A 28 0.89 0.29 -9.59
N GLU A 29 0.92 -0.76 -10.39
CA GLU A 29 0.14 -0.86 -11.61
C GLU A 29 -0.82 -2.04 -11.55
N TRP A 30 -2.00 -1.85 -12.12
CA TRP A 30 -2.99 -2.89 -12.35
C TRP A 30 -3.41 -2.88 -13.81
N ASN A 31 -3.30 -4.04 -14.45
CA ASN A 31 -3.87 -4.26 -15.78
C ASN A 31 -5.33 -4.65 -15.60
N THR A 32 -6.23 -3.90 -16.23
CA THR A 32 -7.66 -4.22 -16.25
C THR A 32 -8.16 -4.27 -17.69
N SER A 33 -9.35 -4.82 -17.91
CA SER A 33 -10.00 -4.84 -19.22
C SER A 33 -10.27 -3.44 -19.79
N MET A 34 -10.25 -2.39 -18.95
CA MET A 34 -10.52 -1.00 -19.35
C MET A 34 -9.24 -0.18 -19.59
N GLY A 35 -8.06 -0.78 -19.41
CA GLY A 35 -6.77 -0.11 -19.51
C GLY A 35 -5.96 -0.17 -18.21
N LYS A 36 -4.69 0.18 -18.31
CA LYS A 36 -3.76 0.15 -17.18
C LYS A 36 -4.09 1.27 -16.19
N VAL A 37 -4.13 0.92 -14.90
CA VAL A 37 -4.24 1.85 -13.79
C VAL A 37 -2.89 1.94 -13.10
N THR A 38 -2.32 3.14 -13.02
CA THR A 38 -1.06 3.38 -12.31
C THR A 38 -1.34 4.27 -11.11
N PHE A 39 -1.01 3.80 -9.91
CA PHE A 39 -0.97 4.60 -8.69
C PHE A 39 0.46 5.05 -8.42
N LYS A 40 0.65 6.36 -8.21
CA LYS A 40 1.90 6.94 -7.75
C LYS A 40 1.71 7.50 -6.35
N GLY A 41 2.54 7.06 -5.40
CA GLY A 41 2.48 7.55 -4.02
C GLY A 41 2.72 9.06 -3.94
N ASP A 42 3.62 9.58 -4.78
CA ASP A 42 4.01 10.99 -4.78
C ASP A 42 2.84 11.93 -5.14
N ASP A 43 1.91 11.50 -6.02
CA ASP A 43 0.72 12.29 -6.38
C ASP A 43 -0.21 12.49 -5.17
N HIS A 44 -0.24 11.52 -4.25
CA HIS A 44 -1.04 11.58 -3.03
C HIS A 44 -0.27 12.27 -1.90
N ALA A 45 1.03 12.00 -1.75
CA ALA A 45 1.88 12.66 -0.78
C ALA A 45 1.99 14.18 -1.04
N GLY A 46 2.06 14.59 -2.31
CA GLY A 46 2.02 16.00 -2.73
C GLY A 46 0.70 16.71 -2.41
N LYS A 47 -0.36 15.96 -2.06
CA LYS A 47 -1.62 16.49 -1.52
C LYS A 47 -1.67 16.48 0.01
N GLY A 48 -0.55 16.22 0.67
CA GLY A 48 -0.41 16.21 2.14
C GLY A 48 -0.79 14.90 2.81
N LEU A 49 -1.10 13.84 2.04
CA LEU A 49 -1.48 12.54 2.60
C LEU A 49 -0.25 11.83 3.19
N LYS A 50 -0.39 11.35 4.42
CA LYS A 50 0.66 10.59 5.11
C LYS A 50 0.50 9.09 4.88
N CYS A 51 1.61 8.35 5.00
CA CYS A 51 1.65 6.91 4.77
C CYS A 51 0.61 6.13 5.59
N ASN A 52 0.37 6.55 6.83
CA ASN A 52 -0.54 5.90 7.78
C ASN A 52 -2.04 6.20 7.51
N GLU A 53 -2.35 7.18 6.65
CA GLU A 53 -3.73 7.40 6.22
C GLU A 53 -4.18 6.33 5.23
N CYS A 54 -3.25 5.79 4.45
CA CYS A 54 -3.50 4.69 3.52
C CYS A 54 -3.22 3.32 4.14
N HIS A 55 -2.11 3.20 4.88
CA HIS A 55 -1.59 1.92 5.35
C HIS A 55 -1.72 1.75 6.88
N SER A 56 -2.04 0.55 7.38
CA SER A 56 -2.50 -0.65 6.63
C SER A 56 -4.02 -0.68 6.44
N LYS A 57 -4.73 0.37 6.87
CA LYS A 57 -6.20 0.41 6.98
C LYS A 57 -6.91 0.27 5.64
N ILE A 58 -6.49 1.02 4.63
CA ILE A 58 -7.11 1.03 3.29
C ILE A 58 -6.38 0.06 2.37
N PHE A 59 -5.05 0.06 2.42
CA PHE A 59 -4.19 -0.79 1.61
C PHE A 59 -3.20 -1.54 2.48
N LYS A 60 -2.95 -2.81 2.14
CA LYS A 60 -1.87 -3.58 2.77
C LYS A 60 -0.53 -3.16 2.18
N MET A 61 0.51 -3.15 3.02
CA MET A 61 1.91 -2.89 2.63
C MET A 61 2.55 -4.11 1.91
N LYS A 62 1.78 -4.80 1.07
CA LYS A 62 2.24 -5.96 0.29
C LYS A 62 1.64 -5.89 -1.10
N LYS A 63 2.49 -5.73 -2.12
CA LYS A 63 2.08 -5.69 -3.54
C LYS A 63 1.29 -6.97 -3.88
N GLY A 64 0.19 -6.82 -4.61
CA GLY A 64 -0.66 -7.93 -5.03
C GLY A 64 -1.52 -8.56 -3.92
N SER A 65 -1.39 -8.13 -2.66
CA SER A 65 -2.19 -8.69 -1.56
C SER A 65 -3.62 -8.13 -1.47
N THR A 66 -3.91 -7.10 -2.26
CA THR A 66 -5.21 -6.45 -2.32
C THR A 66 -5.81 -6.68 -3.70
N VAL A 67 -6.83 -7.53 -3.76
CA VAL A 67 -7.68 -7.69 -4.94
C VAL A 67 -8.76 -6.64 -4.86
N MET A 68 -8.78 -5.72 -5.83
CA MET A 68 -9.77 -4.64 -5.89
C MET A 68 -10.77 -4.90 -7.00
N LYS A 69 -12.05 -4.76 -6.70
CA LYS A 69 -13.13 -4.71 -7.69
C LYS A 69 -13.70 -3.30 -7.73
N MET A 70 -14.20 -2.88 -8.90
CA MET A 70 -14.90 -1.59 -9.00
C MET A 70 -16.13 -1.51 -8.09
N ALA A 71 -16.79 -2.63 -7.81
CA ALA A 71 -17.88 -2.68 -6.84
C ALA A 71 -17.42 -2.28 -5.43
N ASP A 72 -16.25 -2.74 -4.98
CA ASP A 72 -15.68 -2.36 -3.69
C ASP A 72 -15.30 -0.87 -3.66
N ILE A 73 -14.74 -0.36 -4.77
CA ILE A 73 -14.39 1.06 -4.92
C ILE A 73 -15.66 1.92 -4.86
N ASN A 74 -16.72 1.54 -5.57
CA ASN A 74 -18.01 2.25 -5.52
C ASN A 74 -18.66 2.17 -4.14
N ALA A 75 -18.37 1.13 -3.36
CA ALA A 75 -18.80 0.98 -1.98
C ALA A 75 -17.89 1.72 -0.97
N GLY A 76 -16.97 2.57 -1.44
CA GLY A 76 -16.11 3.40 -0.57
C GLY A 76 -14.87 2.71 -0.03
N LYS A 77 -14.48 1.54 -0.57
CA LYS A 77 -13.22 0.88 -0.21
C LYS A 77 -12.08 1.31 -1.13
N PHE A 78 -10.85 1.05 -0.70
CA PHE A 78 -9.64 1.30 -1.51
C PHE A 78 -9.58 2.75 -2.02
N CYS A 79 -9.47 2.95 -3.34
CA CYS A 79 -9.50 4.28 -3.96
C CYS A 79 -10.77 5.05 -3.59
N GLY A 80 -11.89 4.36 -3.47
CA GLY A 80 -13.20 4.94 -3.16
C GLY A 80 -13.32 5.52 -1.74
N ALA A 81 -12.40 5.18 -0.84
CA ALA A 81 -12.39 5.75 0.52
C ALA A 81 -12.14 7.27 0.51
N CYS A 82 -11.56 7.79 -0.58
CA CYS A 82 -11.37 9.22 -0.79
C CYS A 82 -11.96 9.71 -2.12
N HIS A 83 -11.95 8.88 -3.17
CA HIS A 83 -12.55 9.20 -4.47
C HIS A 83 -14.07 8.97 -4.48
N ASP A 84 -14.76 9.63 -3.55
CA ASP A 84 -16.20 9.51 -3.26
C ASP A 84 -17.03 10.68 -3.85
N GLY A 85 -16.37 11.72 -4.37
CA GLY A 85 -17.01 12.95 -4.85
C GLY A 85 -17.10 14.06 -3.81
N LYS A 86 -16.62 13.83 -2.59
CA LYS A 86 -16.55 14.81 -1.49
C LYS A 86 -15.11 15.17 -1.18
N ARG A 87 -14.27 14.18 -0.86
CA ARG A 87 -12.85 14.40 -0.53
C ARG A 87 -11.99 14.53 -1.78
N ALA A 88 -12.26 13.72 -2.79
CA ALA A 88 -11.65 13.78 -4.11
C ALA A 88 -12.69 13.49 -5.19
N PHE A 89 -12.28 13.54 -6.46
CA PHE A 89 -13.20 13.26 -7.56
C PHE A 89 -13.83 11.87 -7.41
N LYS A 90 -15.12 11.74 -7.75
CA LYS A 90 -15.85 10.48 -7.64
C LYS A 90 -15.30 9.44 -8.62
N SER A 91 -14.99 8.23 -8.15
CA SER A 91 -14.50 7.15 -9.02
C SER A 91 -15.51 6.77 -10.11
N ALA A 92 -16.79 6.67 -9.73
CA ALA A 92 -17.87 6.43 -10.67
C ALA A 92 -18.00 7.58 -11.69
N GLY A 93 -18.08 7.24 -12.98
CA GLY A 93 -18.20 8.20 -14.08
C GLY A 93 -16.89 8.87 -14.50
N ASN A 94 -15.79 8.68 -13.76
CA ASN A 94 -14.48 9.27 -14.08
C ASN A 94 -13.46 8.21 -14.54
N CYS A 95 -13.89 7.22 -15.33
CA CYS A 95 -13.12 6.03 -15.69
C CYS A 95 -11.74 6.37 -16.27
N ALA A 96 -11.68 7.33 -17.19
CA ALA A 96 -10.46 7.73 -17.88
C ALA A 96 -9.43 8.44 -16.98
N LYS A 97 -9.81 8.88 -15.77
CA LYS A 97 -8.86 9.46 -14.81
C LYS A 97 -7.89 8.40 -14.29
N CYS A 98 -8.35 7.16 -14.15
CA CYS A 98 -7.55 6.04 -13.63
C CYS A 98 -7.13 5.08 -14.74
N HIS A 99 -8.05 4.68 -15.62
CA HIS A 99 -7.80 3.71 -16.68
C HIS A 99 -7.22 4.41 -17.90
N LYS A 100 -5.90 4.24 -18.11
CA LYS A 100 -5.19 4.73 -19.28
C LYS A 100 -5.07 3.60 -20.31
N LYS A 101 -5.41 3.90 -21.56
CA LYS A 101 -5.16 3.00 -22.70
C LYS A 101 -3.71 3.11 -23.13
#